data_AF-A0A653Q0X6-F1
#
_entry.id   AF-A0A653Q0X6-F1
#
_cell.length_a   1.000
_cell.length_b   1.000
_cell.length_c   1.000
_cell.angle_alpha   90.00
_cell.angle_beta   90.00
_cell.angle_gamma   90.00
#
_symmetry.space_group_name_H-M   'P 1'
#
loop_
_entity.id
_entity.type
_entity.pdbx_description
1 polymer ?
#
loop_
_entity_poly.entity_id
_entity_poly.type
_entity_poly.pdbx_seq_one_letter_code
_entity_poly.pdbx_strand_id
1 'polypeptide(L)'
;MNIVASVLIVAEIGKNVGWGHVARAQLLREILSPKMAVTLKVVNREPWGDPLLEDEYALRNIVDADIVFLDGLSLKKETECYVRAPKKISLSYISDVNEDVDYVVAPSLNGMTAPAHFLTDLSAVLCNIPSSKWMESASKPIKARNTRLIGVCMGGGDADGVAPSIVDALAEQGYEPLVYPPQKNKSLSLNEFLHRKLKDKESQAFSYSDLKACNAVICQGGLSAVELALMGMPTVIRRRTNFSEAYRFLYSYGCALPSTENTIPSLINAIEKIADDPQLRQRMSLAGKSLNTHVDKSFWFSLTNRLMSN
;
A
#
# COMPACT_ATOMS: atom_id res chain seq x y z
N MET A 1 -18.28 22.61 24.99
CA MET A 1 -18.03 22.22 23.59
C MET A 1 -16.91 21.20 23.59
N ASN A 2 -17.10 20.00 23.04
CA ASN A 2 -15.96 19.11 22.80
C ASN A 2 -15.13 19.74 21.68
N ILE A 3 -13.93 20.21 22.01
CA ILE A 3 -12.96 20.66 21.00
C ILE A 3 -12.55 19.41 20.24
N VAL A 4 -12.91 19.33 18.97
CA VAL A 4 -12.53 18.24 18.08
C VAL A 4 -11.15 18.59 17.54
N ALA A 5 -10.14 17.76 17.82
CA ALA A 5 -8.79 17.97 17.31
C ALA A 5 -8.80 18.02 15.77
N SER A 6 -8.09 18.99 15.23
CA SER A 6 -7.84 19.17 13.80
C SER A 6 -6.62 18.35 13.38
N VAL A 7 -6.79 17.58 12.31
CA VAL A 7 -5.74 16.71 11.76
C VAL A 7 -5.49 17.07 10.31
N LEU A 8 -4.22 17.27 9.96
CA LEU A 8 -3.77 17.35 8.58
C LEU A 8 -3.10 16.02 8.18
N ILE A 9 -3.43 15.51 7.00
CA ILE A 9 -2.69 14.43 6.36
C ILE A 9 -2.09 15.00 5.08
N VAL A 10 -0.78 14.86 4.91
CA VAL A 10 -0.05 15.27 3.70
C VAL A 10 0.47 14.02 3.01
N ALA A 11 0.03 13.78 1.78
CA ALA A 11 0.45 12.63 0.99
C ALA A 11 1.23 13.05 -0.27
N GLU A 12 2.35 12.39 -0.53
CA GLU A 12 3.12 12.57 -1.75
C GLU A 12 2.66 11.59 -2.85
N ILE A 13 2.58 12.05 -4.10
CA ILE A 13 2.29 11.20 -5.25
C ILE A 13 3.16 11.58 -6.45
N GLY A 14 3.47 10.60 -7.28
CA GLY A 14 4.08 10.82 -8.60
C GLY A 14 4.78 9.57 -9.11
N LYS A 15 5.25 9.60 -10.36
CA LYS A 15 5.88 8.47 -11.04
C LYS A 15 6.95 7.75 -10.22
N ASN A 16 7.86 8.49 -9.59
CA ASN A 16 8.97 7.92 -8.81
C ASN A 16 8.58 7.51 -7.37
N VAL A 17 7.43 8.01 -6.90
CA VAL A 17 6.88 7.78 -5.55
C VAL A 17 5.92 6.59 -5.57
N GLY A 18 5.13 6.46 -6.63
CA GLY A 18 3.96 5.60 -6.70
C GLY A 18 2.72 6.27 -6.11
N TRP A 19 1.59 5.54 -6.11
CA TRP A 19 0.28 6.07 -5.71
C TRP A 19 -0.19 5.58 -4.33
N GLY A 20 0.64 4.76 -3.66
CA GLY A 20 0.28 4.10 -2.41
C GLY A 20 0.04 5.06 -1.24
N HIS A 21 0.75 6.20 -1.18
CA HIS A 21 0.60 7.17 -0.09
C HIS A 21 -0.77 7.84 -0.12
N VAL A 22 -1.25 8.29 -1.28
CA VAL A 22 -2.59 8.88 -1.40
C VAL A 22 -3.68 7.85 -1.08
N ALA A 23 -3.54 6.61 -1.55
CA ALA A 23 -4.49 5.55 -1.21
C ALA A 23 -4.58 5.32 0.31
N ARG A 24 -3.44 5.24 1.00
CA ARG A 24 -3.39 5.08 2.46
C ARG A 24 -3.89 6.33 3.20
N ALA A 25 -3.49 7.52 2.76
CA ALA A 25 -3.89 8.75 3.38
C ALA A 25 -5.42 8.95 3.37
N GLN A 26 -6.07 8.55 2.27
CA GLN A 26 -7.54 8.55 2.18
C GLN A 26 -8.18 7.58 3.18
N LEU A 27 -7.64 6.36 3.32
CA LEU A 27 -8.13 5.40 4.31
C LEU A 27 -7.95 5.93 5.74
N LEU A 28 -6.81 6.59 6.02
CA LEU A 28 -6.54 7.17 7.33
C LEU A 28 -7.54 8.28 7.63
N ARG A 29 -7.84 9.12 6.63
CA ARG A 29 -8.88 10.15 6.72
C ARG A 29 -10.22 9.53 7.10
N GLU A 30 -10.64 8.45 6.46
CA GLU A 30 -11.90 7.76 6.76
C GLU A 30 -11.97 7.25 8.21
N ILE A 31 -10.87 6.71 8.73
CA ILE A 31 -10.80 6.19 10.11
C ILE A 31 -10.86 7.33 11.15
N LEU A 32 -10.20 8.46 10.88
CA LEU A 32 -10.09 9.56 11.82
C LEU A 32 -11.29 10.51 11.79
N SER A 33 -11.93 10.68 10.63
CA SER A 33 -13.03 11.63 10.42
C SER A 33 -14.23 11.50 11.39
N PRO A 34 -14.58 10.31 11.92
CA PRO A 34 -15.65 10.20 12.92
C PRO A 34 -15.35 10.88 14.26
N LYS A 35 -14.07 11.13 14.58
CA LYS A 35 -13.62 11.68 15.88
C LYS A 35 -12.83 12.98 15.77
N MET A 36 -12.38 13.33 14.57
CA MET A 36 -11.43 14.42 14.33
C MET A 36 -11.84 15.22 13.09
N ALA A 37 -11.45 16.49 13.03
CA ALA A 37 -11.64 17.32 11.84
C ALA A 37 -10.44 17.11 10.91
N VAL A 38 -10.61 16.24 9.90
CA VAL A 38 -9.48 15.78 9.06
C VAL A 38 -9.44 16.49 7.71
N THR A 39 -8.30 17.11 7.42
CA THR A 39 -7.94 17.68 6.12
C THR A 39 -6.90 16.79 5.44
N LEU A 40 -7.10 16.46 4.16
CA LEU A 40 -6.12 15.75 3.34
C LEU A 40 -5.58 16.68 2.25
N LYS A 41 -4.26 16.80 2.17
CA LYS A 41 -3.55 17.53 1.12
C LYS A 41 -2.54 16.64 0.42
N VAL A 42 -2.31 16.93 -0.86
CA VAL A 42 -1.48 16.14 -1.76
C VAL A 42 -0.36 16.99 -2.33
N VAL A 43 0.85 16.46 -2.29
CA VAL A 43 2.02 16.98 -3.00
C VAL A 43 2.21 16.11 -4.24
N ASN A 44 1.75 16.60 -5.39
CA ASN A 44 1.91 15.91 -6.66
C ASN A 44 3.26 16.30 -7.29
N ARG A 45 4.11 15.30 -7.56
CA ARG A 45 5.40 15.45 -8.24
C ARG A 45 5.27 15.46 -9.77
N GLU A 46 4.06 15.32 -10.28
CA GLU A 46 3.69 15.44 -11.68
C GLU A 46 2.74 16.62 -11.89
N PRO A 47 2.59 17.14 -13.13
CA PRO A 47 1.58 18.13 -13.42
C PRO A 47 0.19 17.63 -13.04
N TRP A 48 -0.62 18.49 -12.42
CA TRP A 48 -2.03 18.21 -12.26
C TRP A 48 -2.71 18.31 -13.62
N GLY A 49 -3.36 17.22 -14.04
CA GLY A 49 -4.15 17.25 -15.27
C GLY A 49 -5.62 17.64 -15.02
N ASP A 50 -5.98 17.98 -13.79
CA ASP A 50 -7.32 18.42 -13.40
C ASP A 50 -7.22 19.61 -12.41
N PRO A 51 -7.60 20.83 -12.83
CA PRO A 51 -7.55 22.02 -11.99
C PRO A 51 -8.46 21.95 -10.75
N LEU A 52 -9.60 21.27 -10.83
CA LEU A 52 -10.54 21.16 -9.69
C LEU A 52 -9.98 20.25 -8.61
N LEU A 53 -9.28 19.18 -8.99
CA LEU A 53 -8.54 18.35 -8.04
C LEU A 53 -7.38 19.14 -7.43
N GLU A 54 -6.67 19.91 -8.25
CA GLU A 54 -5.54 20.70 -7.79
C GLU A 54 -5.95 21.77 -6.78
N ASP A 55 -7.02 22.53 -7.07
CA ASP A 55 -7.51 23.60 -6.20
C ASP A 55 -7.95 23.08 -4.83
N GLU A 56 -8.61 21.91 -4.79
CA GLU A 56 -9.11 21.34 -3.54
C GLU A 56 -8.03 20.61 -2.74
N TYR A 57 -7.17 19.82 -3.41
CA TYR A 57 -6.29 18.87 -2.75
C TYR A 57 -4.82 19.27 -2.73
N ALA A 58 -4.34 20.17 -3.60
CA ALA A 58 -2.94 20.54 -3.58
C ALA A 58 -2.56 21.28 -2.29
N LEU A 59 -1.39 20.96 -1.76
CA LEU A 59 -0.78 21.73 -0.68
C LEU A 59 -0.16 23.02 -1.25
N ARG A 60 -0.96 24.08 -1.32
CA ARG A 60 -0.58 25.39 -1.90
C ARG A 60 -0.55 26.55 -0.91
N ASN A 61 -1.33 26.42 0.17
CA ASN A 61 -1.48 27.44 1.20
C ASN A 61 -1.06 26.87 2.55
N ILE A 62 -0.73 27.77 3.48
CA ILE A 62 -0.45 27.39 4.87
C ILE A 62 -1.69 26.73 5.48
N VAL A 63 -1.48 25.61 6.16
CA VAL A 63 -2.51 24.87 6.90
C VAL A 63 -2.07 24.72 8.35
N ASP A 64 -2.92 25.23 9.25
CA ASP A 64 -2.79 25.03 10.69
C ASP A 64 -3.57 23.77 11.12
N ALA A 65 -2.95 22.92 11.93
CA ALA A 65 -3.59 21.73 12.49
C ALA A 65 -2.97 21.38 13.86
N ASP A 66 -3.72 20.66 14.71
CA ASP A 66 -3.21 20.18 16.00
C ASP A 66 -2.21 19.02 15.83
N ILE A 67 -2.43 18.19 14.81
CA ILE A 67 -1.60 17.04 14.46
C ILE A 67 -1.44 16.97 12.94
N VAL A 68 -0.22 16.72 12.45
CA VAL A 68 0.01 16.40 11.04
C VAL A 68 0.60 15.01 10.85
N PHE A 69 0.04 14.26 9.89
CA PHE A 69 0.61 13.03 9.35
C PHE A 69 1.28 13.31 8.01
N LEU A 70 2.54 12.91 7.88
CA LEU A 70 3.35 13.10 6.68
C LEU A 70 3.61 11.74 6.02
N ASP A 71 3.16 11.60 4.78
CA ASP A 71 3.25 10.36 4.00
C ASP A 71 3.93 10.59 2.65
N GLY A 72 5.26 10.53 2.65
CA GLY A 72 6.08 10.83 1.48
C GLY A 72 7.52 10.35 1.64
N LEU A 73 8.23 10.33 0.52
CA LEU A 73 9.69 10.12 0.42
C LEU A 73 10.45 11.44 0.60
N SER A 74 9.90 12.55 0.12
CA SER A 74 10.49 13.88 0.28
C SER A 74 9.38 14.88 0.49
N LEU A 75 9.24 15.42 1.71
CA LEU A 75 8.22 16.44 2.02
C LEU A 75 8.79 17.62 2.83
N LYS A 76 10.11 17.66 3.06
CA LYS A 76 10.76 18.61 3.98
C LYS A 76 10.41 20.06 3.62
N LYS A 77 10.67 20.44 2.37
CA LYS A 77 10.37 21.79 1.84
C LYS A 77 8.89 22.14 1.95
N GLU A 78 8.00 21.25 1.52
CA GLU A 78 6.56 21.52 1.56
C GLU A 78 6.03 21.64 2.98
N THR A 79 6.56 20.82 3.90
CA THR A 79 6.20 20.84 5.31
C THR A 79 6.66 22.14 5.97
N GLU A 80 7.89 22.59 5.72
CA GLU A 80 8.42 23.86 6.22
C GLU A 80 7.63 25.08 5.72
N CYS A 81 7.26 25.08 4.43
CA CYS A 81 6.58 26.23 3.81
C CYS A 81 5.09 26.31 4.15
N TYR A 82 4.39 25.17 4.25
CA TYR A 82 2.93 25.14 4.21
C TYR A 82 2.27 24.47 5.42
N VAL A 83 3.00 23.90 6.36
CA VAL A 83 2.41 23.16 7.49
C VAL A 83 2.79 23.80 8.81
N ARG A 84 1.78 24.07 9.64
CA ARG A 84 1.94 24.52 11.03
C ARG A 84 1.18 23.57 11.95
N ALA A 85 1.94 22.75 12.67
CA ALA A 85 1.37 21.84 13.65
C ALA A 85 2.37 21.62 14.80
N PRO A 86 1.89 21.57 16.06
CA PRO A 86 2.75 21.30 17.22
C PRO A 86 3.15 19.82 17.33
N LYS A 87 2.44 18.91 16.64
CA LYS A 87 2.76 17.47 16.58
C LYS A 87 2.84 16.99 15.13
N LYS A 88 3.96 16.40 14.74
CA LYS A 88 4.24 15.84 13.41
C LYS A 88 4.53 14.35 13.49
N ILE A 89 3.87 13.56 12.65
CA ILE A 89 3.97 12.10 12.63
C ILE A 89 4.32 11.65 11.21
N SER A 90 5.45 10.97 11.03
CA SER A 90 5.77 10.33 9.76
C SER A 90 5.05 8.99 9.64
N LEU A 91 4.42 8.72 8.50
CA LEU A 91 3.87 7.41 8.12
C LEU A 91 4.85 6.55 7.32
N SER A 92 6.11 6.99 7.20
CA SER A 92 7.18 6.34 6.45
C SER A 92 8.46 6.31 7.27
N TYR A 93 9.22 5.22 7.17
CA TYR A 93 10.55 5.12 7.79
C TYR A 93 11.67 5.68 6.89
N ILE A 94 11.40 5.96 5.61
CA ILE A 94 12.46 6.07 4.58
C ILE A 94 12.62 7.49 4.03
N SER A 95 12.02 8.51 4.66
CA SER A 95 12.12 9.89 4.16
C SER A 95 13.01 10.77 5.01
N ASP A 96 13.62 11.77 4.36
CA ASP A 96 14.31 12.91 5.00
C ASP A 96 13.38 13.71 5.93
N VAL A 97 12.08 13.40 5.91
CA VAL A 97 11.06 13.90 6.84
C VAL A 97 11.31 13.41 8.28
N ASN A 98 12.01 12.29 8.46
CA ASN A 98 12.28 11.72 9.77
C ASN A 98 13.08 12.63 10.70
N GLU A 99 13.85 13.58 10.17
CA GLU A 99 14.64 14.51 10.98
C GLU A 99 13.77 15.54 11.73
N ASP A 100 12.55 15.79 11.25
CA ASP A 100 11.69 16.90 11.70
C ASP A 100 10.33 16.44 12.27
N VAL A 101 10.23 15.18 12.71
CA VAL A 101 8.98 14.58 13.23
C VAL A 101 9.11 14.11 14.68
N ASP A 102 8.03 14.24 15.43
CA ASP A 102 7.95 13.79 16.83
C ASP A 102 7.79 12.26 16.93
N TYR A 103 7.14 11.66 15.93
CA TYR A 103 6.88 10.22 15.89
C TYR A 103 7.04 9.66 14.48
N VAL A 104 7.54 8.41 14.40
CA VAL A 104 7.57 7.61 13.16
C VAL A 104 6.67 6.40 13.35
N VAL A 105 5.74 6.20 12.43
CA VAL A 105 4.95 4.98 12.30
C VAL A 105 5.41 4.29 11.02
N ALA A 106 6.16 3.19 11.17
CA ALA A 106 6.69 2.40 10.08
C ALA A 106 5.86 1.11 9.90
N PRO A 107 4.92 1.06 8.95
CA PRO A 107 3.89 0.01 8.86
C PRO A 107 4.38 -1.41 8.59
N SER A 108 5.67 -1.60 8.36
CA SER A 108 6.22 -2.73 7.65
C SER A 108 7.33 -3.43 8.44
N LEU A 109 7.74 -2.87 9.59
CA LEU A 109 8.91 -3.29 10.35
C LEU A 109 8.58 -4.00 11.68
N ASN A 110 7.43 -4.70 11.74
CA ASN A 110 7.07 -5.46 12.93
C ASN A 110 8.15 -6.51 13.26
N GLY A 111 8.81 -6.36 14.42
CA GLY A 111 9.82 -7.31 14.94
C GLY A 111 11.28 -6.82 14.99
N MET A 112 11.59 -5.56 14.65
CA MET A 112 12.95 -5.02 14.81
C MET A 112 13.13 -4.30 16.14
N THR A 113 14.12 -4.70 16.95
CA THR A 113 14.61 -3.95 18.10
C THR A 113 15.38 -2.71 17.64
N ALA A 114 14.68 -1.60 17.44
CA ALA A 114 15.28 -0.28 17.36
C ALA A 114 15.17 0.41 18.75
N PRO A 115 16.23 1.05 19.26
CA PRO A 115 16.14 1.78 20.52
C PRO A 115 15.29 3.04 20.32
N ALA A 116 14.34 3.26 21.24
CA ALA A 116 13.54 4.48 21.41
C ALA A 116 12.39 4.81 20.42
N HIS A 117 12.09 4.02 19.40
CA HIS A 117 10.89 4.23 18.58
C HIS A 117 10.13 2.92 18.35
N PHE A 118 9.18 2.65 19.25
CA PHE A 118 8.25 1.54 19.09
C PHE A 118 6.83 2.07 19.12
N LEU A 119 6.10 1.86 18.03
CA LEU A 119 4.87 1.09 18.05
C LEU A 119 4.45 0.75 16.63
N THR A 120 4.35 -0.56 16.40
CA THR A 120 3.33 -1.23 15.59
C THR A 120 3.00 -0.55 14.27
N ASP A 121 3.42 -1.19 13.19
CA ASP A 121 2.48 -1.72 12.21
C ASP A 121 1.25 -0.79 12.07
N LEU A 122 1.15 -0.01 11.00
CA LEU A 122 -0.11 0.56 10.52
C LEU A 122 -0.91 -0.66 10.01
N SER A 123 -1.28 -1.57 10.93
CA SER A 123 -0.86 -2.99 11.07
C SER A 123 -1.37 -4.04 10.08
N ALA A 124 -1.60 -3.68 8.82
CA ALA A 124 -2.68 -4.16 7.94
C ALA A 124 -3.96 -3.31 8.02
N VAL A 125 -3.85 -2.15 8.68
CA VAL A 125 -4.97 -1.61 9.42
C VAL A 125 -5.53 -0.33 8.82
N LEU A 126 -5.06 0.17 7.69
CA LEU A 126 -5.91 1.05 6.87
C LEU A 126 -7.11 0.31 6.21
N CYS A 127 -7.59 -0.75 6.88
CA CYS A 127 -8.85 -1.43 6.70
C CYS A 127 -8.93 -2.31 5.48
N ASN A 128 -8.19 -3.43 5.48
CA ASN A 128 -8.80 -4.63 4.94
C ASN A 128 -9.90 -5.11 5.91
N ILE A 129 -10.97 -4.32 6.01
CA ILE A 129 -12.25 -4.92 5.69
C ILE A 129 -12.22 -4.99 4.14
N PRO A 130 -11.75 -6.08 3.48
CA PRO A 130 -12.60 -6.49 2.38
C PRO A 130 -13.95 -6.61 3.08
N SER A 131 -14.93 -5.78 2.72
CA SER A 131 -16.28 -5.94 3.29
C SER A 131 -16.54 -7.43 3.37
N SER A 132 -17.09 -7.93 4.47
CA SER A 132 -17.53 -9.33 4.49
C SER A 132 -18.26 -9.64 3.17
N LYS A 133 -18.98 -8.65 2.61
CA LYS A 133 -19.50 -8.58 1.23
C LYS A 133 -18.49 -8.80 0.07
N TRP A 134 -17.25 -8.30 0.10
CA TRP A 134 -16.17 -8.56 -0.87
C TRP A 134 -15.56 -9.97 -0.78
N MET A 135 -15.55 -10.54 0.43
CA MET A 135 -15.18 -11.95 0.66
C MET A 135 -16.38 -12.88 0.39
N GLU A 136 -17.62 -12.41 0.54
CA GLU A 136 -18.86 -13.12 0.21
C GLU A 136 -19.15 -13.07 -1.30
N SER A 137 -18.79 -11.97 -1.97
CA SER A 137 -18.67 -11.92 -3.43
C SER A 137 -17.44 -12.68 -3.93
N ALA A 138 -16.68 -13.37 -3.06
CA ALA A 138 -15.82 -14.47 -3.48
C ALA A 138 -16.71 -15.66 -3.91
N SER A 139 -17.39 -15.44 -5.02
CA SER A 139 -18.22 -16.40 -5.71
C SER A 139 -17.35 -17.56 -6.19
N LYS A 140 -17.36 -18.63 -5.39
CA LYS A 140 -16.76 -19.96 -5.62
C LYS A 140 -15.24 -19.92 -5.86
N PRO A 141 -14.48 -20.91 -5.37
CA PRO A 141 -13.13 -21.10 -5.87
C PRO A 141 -13.23 -21.26 -7.39
N ILE A 142 -12.76 -20.26 -8.14
CA ILE A 142 -12.41 -20.50 -9.54
C ILE A 142 -11.30 -21.54 -9.40
N LYS A 143 -11.63 -22.81 -9.69
CA LYS A 143 -10.60 -23.83 -9.88
C LYS A 143 -9.63 -23.19 -10.86
N ALA A 144 -8.41 -22.90 -10.41
CA ALA A 144 -7.37 -22.39 -11.28
C ALA A 144 -7.28 -23.35 -12.47
N ARG A 145 -7.86 -22.94 -13.60
CA ARG A 145 -8.05 -23.81 -14.77
C ARG A 145 -6.73 -24.04 -15.49
N ASN A 146 -5.75 -23.16 -15.25
CA ASN A 146 -4.44 -23.16 -15.87
C ASN A 146 -3.37 -22.90 -14.81
N THR A 147 -2.49 -23.86 -14.54
CA THR A 147 -1.38 -23.69 -13.58
C THR A 147 -0.36 -22.64 -14.03
N ARG A 148 -0.46 -22.19 -15.28
CA ARG A 148 0.47 -21.27 -15.91
C ARG A 148 0.04 -19.80 -15.86
N LEU A 149 -1.13 -19.47 -15.31
CA LEU A 149 -1.60 -18.07 -15.23
C LEU A 149 -0.95 -17.34 -14.05
N ILE A 150 -0.08 -16.36 -14.34
CA ILE A 150 0.71 -15.62 -13.35
C ILE A 150 0.36 -14.13 -13.39
N GLY A 151 0.05 -13.55 -12.23
CA GLY A 151 -0.22 -12.13 -12.11
C GLY A 151 1.07 -11.31 -12.07
N VAL A 152 1.07 -10.14 -12.71
CA VAL A 152 2.16 -9.14 -12.62
C VAL A 152 1.57 -7.81 -12.16
N CYS A 153 1.94 -7.34 -10.97
CA CYS A 153 1.41 -6.11 -10.37
C CYS A 153 2.52 -5.21 -9.79
N MET A 154 2.95 -4.20 -10.54
CA MET A 154 3.99 -3.26 -10.08
C MET A 154 3.41 -2.01 -9.38
N GLY A 155 2.25 -2.18 -8.73
CA GLY A 155 1.48 -1.08 -8.17
C GLY A 155 0.74 -0.26 -9.23
N GLY A 156 0.26 0.93 -8.86
CA GLY A 156 -0.56 1.76 -9.76
C GLY A 156 0.20 2.33 -10.97
N GLY A 157 1.48 2.66 -10.80
CA GLY A 157 2.26 3.40 -11.81
C GLY A 157 3.48 2.68 -12.38
N ASP A 158 3.79 1.45 -11.95
CA ASP A 158 5.04 0.74 -12.31
C ASP A 158 6.27 1.67 -12.22
N ALA A 159 6.56 2.16 -11.01
CA ALA A 159 7.51 3.25 -10.78
C ALA A 159 8.91 2.97 -11.36
N ASP A 160 9.30 1.71 -11.44
CA ASP A 160 10.60 1.28 -11.95
C ASP A 160 10.54 0.83 -13.43
N GLY A 161 9.35 0.81 -14.05
CA GLY A 161 9.15 0.44 -15.46
C GLY A 161 9.50 -1.02 -15.79
N VAL A 162 9.40 -1.93 -14.82
CA VAL A 162 9.90 -3.30 -14.93
C VAL A 162 8.84 -4.31 -15.34
N ALA A 163 7.56 -3.94 -15.34
CA ALA A 163 6.49 -4.86 -15.66
C ALA A 163 6.64 -5.52 -17.05
N PRO A 164 6.99 -4.79 -18.14
CA PRO A 164 7.14 -5.40 -19.46
C PRO A 164 8.19 -6.51 -19.48
N SER A 165 9.37 -6.28 -18.89
CA SER A 165 10.44 -7.28 -18.87
C SER A 165 10.09 -8.54 -18.06
N ILE A 166 9.29 -8.39 -17.00
CA ILE A 166 8.77 -9.54 -16.23
C ILE A 166 7.76 -10.33 -17.06
N VAL A 167 6.90 -9.64 -17.80
CA VAL A 167 5.88 -10.24 -18.68
C VAL A 167 6.53 -11.05 -19.79
N ASP A 168 7.52 -10.48 -20.46
CA ASP A 168 8.27 -11.15 -21.53
C ASP A 168 8.97 -12.40 -21.00
N ALA A 169 9.67 -12.28 -19.87
CA ALA A 169 10.35 -13.42 -19.24
C ALA A 169 9.39 -14.54 -18.81
N LEU A 170 8.19 -14.21 -18.30
CA LEU A 170 7.15 -15.21 -17.99
C LEU A 170 6.68 -15.93 -19.25
N ALA A 171 6.41 -15.18 -20.33
CA ALA A 171 5.95 -15.73 -21.59
C ALA A 171 7.00 -16.66 -22.24
N GLU A 172 8.29 -16.29 -22.17
CA GLU A 172 9.41 -17.13 -22.64
C GLU A 172 9.49 -18.48 -21.91
N GLN A 173 9.15 -18.50 -20.61
CA GLN A 173 9.07 -19.74 -19.82
C GLN A 173 7.73 -20.48 -19.99
N GLY A 174 6.87 -20.02 -20.89
CA GLY A 174 5.59 -20.65 -21.22
C GLY A 174 4.46 -20.37 -20.23
N TYR A 175 4.62 -19.38 -19.35
CA TYR A 175 3.54 -18.87 -18.50
C TYR A 175 2.61 -17.91 -19.27
N GLU A 176 1.39 -17.76 -18.78
CA GLU A 176 0.40 -16.80 -19.26
C GLU A 176 0.38 -15.60 -18.28
N PRO A 177 0.99 -14.45 -18.62
CA PRO A 177 1.02 -13.30 -17.72
C PRO A 177 -0.30 -12.50 -17.77
N LEU A 178 -0.85 -12.21 -16.59
CA LEU A 178 -1.96 -11.27 -16.39
C LEU A 178 -1.44 -10.00 -15.72
N VAL A 179 -1.38 -8.89 -16.45
CA VAL A 179 -0.82 -7.63 -15.96
C VAL A 179 -1.88 -6.76 -15.30
N TYR A 180 -1.56 -6.22 -14.12
CA TYR A 180 -2.35 -5.20 -13.44
C TYR A 180 -1.51 -3.94 -13.13
N PRO A 181 -2.02 -2.74 -13.45
CA PRO A 181 -3.25 -2.48 -14.22
C PRO A 181 -3.14 -2.94 -15.69
N PRO A 182 -4.25 -3.28 -16.37
CA PRO A 182 -4.23 -3.85 -17.72
C PRO A 182 -3.71 -2.84 -18.75
N GLN A 183 -2.58 -3.15 -19.39
CA GLN A 183 -1.91 -2.25 -20.34
C GLN A 183 -2.66 -2.05 -21.67
N LYS A 184 -3.59 -2.94 -22.03
CA LYS A 184 -4.05 -3.03 -23.43
C LYS A 184 -5.08 -1.98 -23.88
N ASN A 185 -5.74 -1.22 -22.99
CA ASN A 185 -6.66 -0.12 -23.34
C ASN A 185 -7.16 0.73 -22.14
N LYS A 186 -6.66 0.47 -20.92
CA LYS A 186 -7.07 1.15 -19.68
C LYS A 186 -5.89 1.23 -18.72
N SER A 187 -4.82 1.92 -19.08
CA SER A 187 -3.92 2.40 -18.04
C SER A 187 -4.75 3.31 -17.13
N LEU A 188 -4.79 3.00 -15.84
CA LEU A 188 -5.36 3.93 -14.87
C LEU A 188 -4.59 5.24 -15.05
N SER A 189 -5.29 6.32 -15.39
CA SER A 189 -4.62 7.62 -15.41
C SER A 189 -4.43 8.10 -13.98
N LEU A 190 -3.37 8.86 -13.71
CA LEU A 190 -3.17 9.47 -12.38
C LEU A 190 -4.40 10.30 -11.97
N ASN A 191 -5.00 11.04 -12.90
CA ASN A 191 -6.22 11.81 -12.64
C ASN A 191 -7.41 10.91 -12.29
N GLU A 192 -7.62 9.82 -13.03
CA GLU A 192 -8.70 8.86 -12.72
C GLU A 192 -8.50 8.25 -11.34
N PHE A 193 -7.27 7.87 -10.99
CA PHE A 193 -6.94 7.39 -9.65
C PHE A 193 -7.24 8.46 -8.58
N LEU A 194 -6.79 9.69 -8.79
CA LEU A 194 -7.01 10.80 -7.85
C LEU A 194 -8.49 11.12 -7.68
N HIS A 195 -9.30 11.11 -8.75
CA HIS A 195 -10.76 11.29 -8.67
C HIS A 195 -11.41 10.21 -7.81
N ARG A 196 -11.15 8.95 -8.14
CA ARG A 196 -11.69 7.80 -7.40
C ARG A 196 -11.34 7.88 -5.91
N LYS A 197 -10.11 8.28 -5.60
CA LYS A 197 -9.62 8.36 -4.22
C LYS A 197 -10.09 9.58 -3.45
N LEU A 198 -10.02 10.75 -4.05
CA LEU A 198 -10.22 12.00 -3.33
C LEU A 198 -11.67 12.47 -3.40
N LYS A 199 -12.32 12.32 -4.57
CA LYS A 199 -13.71 12.75 -4.80
C LYS A 199 -14.72 11.66 -4.48
N ASP A 200 -14.55 10.48 -5.10
CA ASP A 200 -15.50 9.37 -4.94
C ASP A 200 -15.31 8.65 -3.60
N LYS A 201 -14.18 8.90 -2.92
CA LYS A 201 -13.80 8.30 -1.63
C LYS A 201 -13.89 6.78 -1.69
N GLU A 202 -13.39 6.21 -2.77
CA GLU A 202 -13.34 4.77 -2.95
C GLU A 202 -12.36 4.17 -1.94
N SER A 203 -12.87 3.36 -1.02
CA SER A 203 -12.07 2.68 0.01
C SER A 203 -11.07 1.68 -0.60
N GLN A 204 -11.41 1.04 -1.71
CA GLN A 204 -10.54 0.09 -2.40
C GLN A 204 -9.26 0.74 -2.92
N ALA A 205 -8.08 0.43 -2.37
CA ALA A 205 -6.81 0.97 -2.91
C ALA A 205 -6.68 0.70 -4.42
N PHE A 206 -6.87 -0.57 -4.81
CA PHE A 206 -6.81 -1.05 -6.20
C PHE A 206 -7.73 -2.27 -6.41
N SER A 207 -8.31 -2.39 -7.62
CA SER A 207 -9.16 -3.54 -7.99
C SER A 207 -8.35 -4.75 -8.43
N TYR A 208 -7.94 -5.58 -7.47
CA TYR A 208 -7.21 -6.83 -7.72
C TYR A 208 -8.12 -8.02 -8.10
N SER A 209 -9.38 -7.78 -8.48
CA SER A 209 -10.36 -8.83 -8.79
C SER A 209 -9.82 -9.85 -9.79
N ASP A 210 -9.14 -9.36 -10.82
CA ASP A 210 -8.72 -10.16 -11.96
C ASP A 210 -7.53 -11.05 -11.60
N LEU A 211 -6.67 -10.58 -10.68
CA LEU A 211 -5.52 -11.33 -10.17
C LEU A 211 -5.91 -12.54 -9.31
N LYS A 212 -7.18 -12.62 -8.85
CA LYS A 212 -7.69 -13.80 -8.10
C LYS A 212 -7.69 -15.08 -8.93
N ALA A 213 -7.68 -14.98 -10.26
CA ALA A 213 -7.61 -16.14 -11.13
C ALA A 213 -6.18 -16.72 -11.25
N CYS A 214 -5.15 -15.95 -10.86
CA CYS A 214 -3.75 -16.34 -10.99
C CYS A 214 -3.32 -17.34 -9.92
N ASN A 215 -2.36 -18.20 -10.27
CA ASN A 215 -1.76 -19.16 -9.34
C ASN A 215 -0.82 -18.50 -8.34
N ALA A 216 -0.13 -17.47 -8.80
CA ALA A 216 0.75 -16.63 -8.02
C ALA A 216 0.81 -15.24 -8.66
N VAL A 217 1.26 -14.25 -7.88
CA VAL A 217 1.42 -12.87 -8.34
C VAL A 217 2.85 -12.41 -8.05
N ILE A 218 3.54 -11.89 -9.06
CA ILE A 218 4.76 -11.11 -8.87
C ILE A 218 4.34 -9.66 -8.64
N CYS A 219 4.76 -9.06 -7.54
CA CYS A 219 4.43 -7.66 -7.26
C CYS A 219 5.62 -6.82 -6.81
N GLN A 220 5.60 -5.52 -7.10
CA GLN A 220 6.55 -4.59 -6.50
C GLN A 220 6.25 -4.41 -5.01
N GLY A 221 7.31 -4.32 -4.20
CA GLY A 221 7.22 -3.99 -2.78
C GLY A 221 6.55 -2.63 -2.61
N GLY A 222 5.39 -2.65 -1.96
CA GLY A 222 4.58 -1.49 -1.61
C GLY A 222 3.29 -1.94 -0.94
N LEU A 223 2.27 -1.07 -0.95
CA LEU A 223 0.93 -1.39 -0.45
C LEU A 223 0.34 -2.65 -1.13
N SER A 224 0.54 -2.78 -2.43
CA SER A 224 0.06 -3.92 -3.23
C SER A 224 0.57 -5.27 -2.72
N ALA A 225 1.83 -5.35 -2.26
CA ALA A 225 2.40 -6.58 -1.75
C ALA A 225 1.66 -7.08 -0.50
N VAL A 226 1.28 -6.16 0.39
CA VAL A 226 0.51 -6.46 1.60
C VAL A 226 -0.91 -6.87 1.22
N GLU A 227 -1.57 -6.13 0.34
CA GLU A 227 -2.96 -6.41 -0.06
C GLU A 227 -3.09 -7.77 -0.75
N LEU A 228 -2.20 -8.08 -1.70
CA LEU A 228 -2.18 -9.37 -2.42
C LEU A 228 -1.98 -10.53 -1.46
N ALA A 229 -0.97 -10.43 -0.57
CA ALA A 229 -0.67 -11.46 0.40
C ALA A 229 -1.84 -11.70 1.38
N LEU A 230 -2.46 -10.63 1.90
CA LEU A 230 -3.59 -10.74 2.85
C LEU A 230 -4.88 -11.25 2.20
N MET A 231 -5.07 -11.06 0.89
CA MET A 231 -6.15 -11.72 0.14
C MET A 231 -5.93 -13.24 -0.02
N GLY A 232 -4.81 -13.76 0.48
CA GLY A 232 -4.42 -15.16 0.30
C GLY A 232 -3.98 -15.47 -1.13
N MET A 233 -3.46 -14.47 -1.85
CA MET A 233 -2.80 -14.70 -3.14
C MET A 233 -1.34 -15.07 -2.87
N PRO A 234 -0.87 -16.24 -3.35
CA PRO A 234 0.55 -16.60 -3.30
C PRO A 234 1.38 -15.51 -4.00
N THR A 235 2.25 -14.84 -3.26
CA THR A 235 2.89 -13.61 -3.73
C THR A 235 4.42 -13.74 -3.74
N VAL A 236 5.04 -13.29 -4.82
CA VAL A 236 6.49 -13.08 -4.94
C VAL A 236 6.75 -11.58 -4.97
N ILE A 237 7.51 -11.08 -3.99
CA ILE A 237 7.71 -9.64 -3.83
C ILE A 237 9.05 -9.24 -4.46
N ARG A 238 8.99 -8.39 -5.49
CA ARG A 238 10.14 -7.64 -6.00
C ARG A 238 10.42 -6.48 -5.06
N ARG A 239 11.52 -6.57 -4.31
CA ARG A 239 11.96 -5.53 -3.38
C ARG A 239 12.35 -4.27 -4.14
N ARG A 240 12.09 -3.09 -3.56
CA ARG A 240 12.84 -1.88 -3.91
C ARG A 240 14.08 -1.84 -3.03
N THR A 241 15.19 -1.31 -3.53
CA THR A 241 16.51 -1.33 -2.86
C THR A 241 16.50 -0.78 -1.43
N ASN A 242 15.53 0.08 -1.10
CA ASN A 242 15.44 0.72 0.20
C ASN A 242 14.43 0.04 1.17
N PHE A 243 13.86 -1.12 0.83
CA PHE A 243 12.67 -1.69 1.49
C PHE A 243 12.76 -3.21 1.82
N SER A 244 13.94 -3.80 2.02
CA SER A 244 14.04 -5.26 2.20
C SER A 244 13.36 -5.80 3.47
N GLU A 245 13.51 -5.11 4.60
CA GLU A 245 12.98 -5.59 5.89
C GLU A 245 11.46 -5.35 6.05
N ALA A 246 10.89 -4.44 5.26
CA ALA A 246 9.49 -4.03 5.30
C ALA A 246 8.49 -5.19 5.04
N TYR A 247 8.92 -6.26 4.39
CA TYR A 247 8.03 -7.38 4.03
C TYR A 247 8.39 -8.67 4.77
N ARG A 248 9.29 -8.59 5.76
CA ARG A 248 9.79 -9.75 6.50
C ARG A 248 8.68 -10.50 7.22
N PHE A 249 7.68 -9.80 7.73
CA PHE A 249 6.53 -10.43 8.37
C PHE A 249 5.75 -11.30 7.36
N LEU A 250 5.52 -10.85 6.12
CA LEU A 250 4.83 -11.65 5.09
C LEU A 250 5.60 -12.94 4.77
N TYR A 251 6.93 -12.89 4.74
CA TYR A 251 7.75 -14.10 4.58
C TYR A 251 7.68 -15.00 5.81
N SER A 252 7.73 -14.44 7.02
CA SER A 252 7.74 -15.18 8.29
C SER A 252 6.43 -15.90 8.56
N TYR A 253 5.30 -15.30 8.17
CA TYR A 253 3.97 -15.92 8.21
C TYR A 253 3.73 -16.89 7.04
N GLY A 254 4.63 -16.95 6.05
CA GLY A 254 4.48 -17.80 4.88
C GLY A 254 3.47 -17.29 3.86
N CYS A 255 3.12 -16.00 3.88
CA CYS A 255 2.19 -15.38 2.92
C CYS A 255 2.87 -15.03 1.58
N ALA A 256 4.20 -14.87 1.58
CA ALA A 256 4.98 -14.51 0.40
C ALA A 256 6.30 -15.30 0.34
N LEU A 257 6.87 -15.43 -0.86
CA LEU A 257 8.24 -15.92 -1.05
C LEU A 257 9.20 -14.76 -1.35
N PRO A 258 10.41 -14.78 -0.78
CA PRO A 258 11.46 -13.84 -1.13
C PRO A 258 12.09 -14.20 -2.48
N SER A 259 12.41 -13.19 -3.29
CA SER A 259 13.40 -13.33 -4.37
C SER A 259 14.79 -13.07 -3.79
N THR A 260 15.67 -14.07 -3.83
CA THR A 260 17.00 -14.04 -3.20
C THR A 260 17.84 -12.86 -3.69
N GLU A 261 17.87 -12.64 -5.01
CA GLU A 261 18.71 -11.64 -5.67
C GLU A 261 17.92 -10.44 -6.20
N ASN A 262 16.58 -10.49 -6.12
CA ASN A 262 15.69 -9.46 -6.67
C ASN A 262 15.86 -9.20 -8.18
N THR A 263 16.39 -10.18 -8.91
CA THR A 263 16.52 -10.20 -10.37
C THR A 263 15.29 -10.85 -11.01
N ILE A 264 15.00 -10.56 -12.28
CA ILE A 264 13.90 -11.21 -13.01
C ILE A 264 14.02 -12.75 -12.95
N PRO A 265 15.16 -13.39 -13.25
CA PRO A 265 15.31 -14.84 -13.10
C PRO A 265 14.98 -15.34 -11.69
N SER A 266 15.41 -14.62 -10.64
CA SER A 266 15.09 -15.02 -9.26
C SER A 266 13.60 -14.91 -8.93
N LEU A 267 12.88 -13.95 -9.52
CA LEU A 267 11.42 -13.83 -9.40
C LEU A 267 10.72 -15.00 -10.08
N ILE A 268 11.16 -15.37 -11.29
CA ILE A 268 10.61 -16.49 -12.05
C ILE A 268 10.85 -17.83 -11.34
N ASN A 269 12.06 -18.07 -10.83
CA ASN A 269 12.37 -19.27 -10.03
C ASN A 269 11.49 -19.39 -8.78
N ALA A 270 11.11 -18.27 -8.16
CA ALA A 270 10.18 -18.27 -7.03
C ALA A 270 8.75 -18.59 -7.46
N ILE A 271 8.33 -18.14 -8.64
CA ILE A 271 7.04 -18.50 -9.24
C ILE A 271 6.97 -19.98 -9.57
N GLU A 272 8.02 -20.56 -10.16
CA GLU A 272 8.12 -21.99 -10.45
C GLU A 272 7.90 -22.83 -9.19
N LYS A 273 8.57 -22.47 -8.08
CA LYS A 273 8.36 -23.14 -6.78
C LYS A 273 6.90 -23.13 -6.34
N ILE A 274 6.16 -22.04 -6.55
CA ILE A 274 4.74 -21.94 -6.18
C ILE A 274 3.84 -22.67 -7.19
N ALA A 275 4.18 -22.64 -8.47
CA ALA A 275 3.43 -23.28 -9.53
C ALA A 275 3.50 -24.82 -9.40
N ASP A 276 4.70 -25.33 -9.13
CA ASP A 276 5.02 -26.76 -9.07
C ASP A 276 4.67 -27.43 -7.73
N ASP A 277 4.47 -26.66 -6.66
CA ASP A 277 4.05 -27.17 -5.35
C ASP A 277 2.63 -26.68 -4.97
N PRO A 278 1.58 -27.47 -5.28
CA PRO A 278 0.21 -27.17 -4.88
C PRO A 278 0.02 -27.03 -3.36
N GLN A 279 0.80 -27.76 -2.55
CA GLN A 279 0.70 -27.70 -1.09
C GLN A 279 1.29 -26.39 -0.57
N LEU A 280 2.43 -25.95 -1.09
CA LEU A 280 2.99 -24.63 -0.82
C LEU A 280 1.99 -23.53 -1.18
N ARG A 281 1.43 -23.59 -2.40
CA ARG A 281 0.42 -22.62 -2.86
C ARG A 281 -0.78 -22.53 -1.91
N GLN A 282 -1.31 -23.68 -1.48
CA GLN A 282 -2.42 -23.74 -0.54
C GLN A 282 -2.03 -23.19 0.85
N ARG A 283 -0.86 -23.55 1.37
CA ARG A 283 -0.36 -23.04 2.66
C ARG A 283 -0.21 -21.52 2.64
N MET A 284 0.36 -20.96 1.58
CA MET A 284 0.50 -19.51 1.43
C MET A 284 -0.85 -18.80 1.40
N SER A 285 -1.82 -19.36 0.67
CA SER A 285 -3.17 -18.79 0.62
C SER A 285 -3.86 -18.78 1.98
N LEU A 286 -3.75 -19.89 2.73
CA LEU A 286 -4.30 -20.01 4.07
C LEU A 286 -3.59 -19.09 5.06
N ALA A 287 -2.27 -18.97 4.98
CA ALA A 287 -1.48 -18.06 5.81
C ALA A 287 -1.93 -16.61 5.63
N GLY A 288 -2.09 -16.16 4.39
CA GLY A 288 -2.58 -14.81 4.07
C GLY A 288 -3.96 -14.52 4.66
N LYS A 289 -4.91 -15.45 4.45
CA LYS A 289 -6.27 -15.35 5.00
C LYS A 289 -6.28 -15.37 6.52
N SER A 290 -5.48 -16.25 7.13
CA SER A 290 -5.35 -16.34 8.59
C SER A 290 -4.80 -15.03 9.15
N LEU A 291 -3.69 -14.52 8.61
CA LEU A 291 -3.11 -13.25 9.02
C LEU A 291 -4.15 -12.13 8.93
N ASN A 292 -4.90 -12.06 7.82
CA ASN A 292 -5.97 -11.06 7.64
C ASN A 292 -7.07 -11.12 8.73
N THR A 293 -7.43 -12.31 9.23
CA THR A 293 -8.42 -12.43 10.32
C THR A 293 -7.90 -11.96 11.69
N HIS A 294 -6.58 -11.90 11.88
CA HIS A 294 -5.97 -11.43 13.13
C HIS A 294 -5.71 -9.91 13.12
N VAL A 295 -5.98 -9.24 12.00
CA VAL A 295 -5.85 -7.78 11.85
C VAL A 295 -7.07 -7.11 12.46
N ASP A 296 -6.94 -6.63 13.69
CA ASP A 296 -8.02 -5.96 14.43
C ASP A 296 -7.90 -4.43 14.41
N LYS A 297 -9.06 -3.76 14.34
CA LYS A 297 -9.23 -2.31 14.43
C LYS A 297 -8.91 -1.73 15.82
N SER A 298 -8.76 -2.56 16.86
CA SER A 298 -8.43 -2.12 18.22
C SER A 298 -7.13 -1.29 18.30
N PHE A 299 -6.17 -1.51 17.39
CA PHE A 299 -5.00 -0.65 17.27
C PHE A 299 -5.35 0.82 17.03
N TRP A 300 -6.33 1.12 16.16
CA TRP A 300 -6.72 2.51 15.89
C TRP A 300 -7.40 3.18 17.07
N PHE A 301 -8.19 2.42 17.84
CA PHE A 301 -8.73 2.93 19.09
C PHE A 301 -7.60 3.28 20.05
N SER A 302 -6.57 2.44 20.15
CA SER A 302 -5.38 2.72 20.95
C SER A 302 -4.59 3.94 20.45
N LEU A 303 -4.36 4.06 19.14
CA LEU A 303 -3.66 5.21 18.54
C LEU A 303 -4.47 6.50 18.73
N THR A 304 -5.77 6.51 18.40
CA THR A 304 -6.62 7.69 18.59
C THR A 304 -6.68 8.07 20.07
N ASN A 305 -6.76 7.12 20.99
CA ASN A 305 -6.71 7.41 22.42
C ASN A 305 -5.37 8.00 22.84
N ARG A 306 -4.23 7.48 22.35
CA ARG A 306 -2.90 8.04 22.63
C ARG A 306 -2.71 9.45 22.06
N LEU A 307 -3.21 9.71 20.85
CA LEU A 307 -3.14 11.04 20.24
C LEU A 307 -4.00 12.07 20.97
N MET A 308 -5.14 11.63 21.54
CA MET A 308 -6.05 12.47 22.32
C MET A 308 -5.71 12.57 23.81
N SER A 309 -4.86 11.67 24.33
CA SER A 309 -4.39 11.72 25.71
C SER A 309 -3.17 12.64 25.75
N ASN A 310 -3.22 13.71 26.55
CA ASN A 310 -2.10 14.61 26.77
C ASN A 310 -0.88 13.88 27.34
#